data_AF-A0A3B9K5C5-F1
#
_entry.id   AF-A0A3B9K5C5-F1
#
_cell.length_a   1.000
_cell.length_b   1.000
_cell.length_c   1.000
_cell.angle_alpha   90.00
_cell.angle_beta   90.00
_cell.angle_gamma   90.00
#
_symmetry.space_group_name_H-M   'P 1'
#
loop_
_entity.id
_entity.type
_entity.pdbx_description
1 polymer ?
#
loop_
_entity_poly.entity_id
_entity_poly.type
_entity_poly.pdbx_seq_one_letter_code
_entity_poly.pdbx_strand_id
1 'polypeptide(L)'
;MRKTAKNLTAAVLAAAMGAMMLAGCGSSQPAQTEAAAETEAAAETAAESAEPAAESREAAAEAAPEILVVSFGTSYNSSRSITIGGIESTIRETFPEYTLRRAFTAQTIIDKLKDRDGIVIDNVEEALDRAADEGVKTLIVQPTHLMNGFEYTDLKELLEENQDKFDKVALADPLLTTDEDYQAVAQAMTAVTAEYDDGETAIVFMGHGTEAESNAVYGKMQEVLAGAGFENYYVGTVEATPTVEDVLSAVKEKGTYKKVVLRPMM
;
A
#
# COMPACT_ATOMS: atom_id res chain seq x y z
N MET A 1 -43.86 37.24 25.28
CA MET A 1 -44.03 37.53 26.72
C MET A 1 -43.46 36.37 27.53
N ARG A 2 -42.58 36.69 28.48
CA ARG A 2 -42.03 35.89 29.62
C ARG A 2 -41.15 34.67 29.24
N LYS A 3 -39.81 34.74 29.35
CA LYS A 3 -38.90 34.85 30.53
C LYS A 3 -38.70 33.50 31.25
N THR A 4 -37.56 32.85 31.03
CA THR A 4 -36.33 32.76 31.87
C THR A 4 -36.43 31.79 33.05
N ALA A 5 -35.48 30.86 33.17
CA ALA A 5 -34.57 30.77 34.33
C ALA A 5 -33.45 29.73 34.09
N LYS A 6 -32.20 30.23 34.15
CA LYS A 6 -30.98 29.49 34.52
C LYS A 6 -31.00 29.19 36.03
N ASN A 7 -30.21 28.20 36.47
CA ASN A 7 -29.47 28.07 37.75
C ASN A 7 -28.75 26.70 37.68
N LEU A 8 -27.43 26.48 37.71
CA LEU A 8 -26.23 27.12 38.26
C LEU A 8 -26.01 26.88 39.76
N THR A 9 -25.11 25.93 40.08
CA THR A 9 -24.21 25.84 41.28
C THR A 9 -23.36 24.56 41.12
N ALA A 10 -22.04 24.60 40.86
CA ALA A 10 -20.89 24.97 41.71
C ALA A 10 -20.67 23.98 42.87
N ALA A 11 -19.67 23.08 42.78
CA ALA A 11 -18.31 23.16 43.37
C ALA A 11 -18.29 22.67 44.85
N VAL A 12 -17.32 21.90 45.38
CA VAL A 12 -15.95 22.31 45.76
C VAL A 12 -15.24 21.15 46.56
N LEU A 13 -13.86 21.14 46.60
CA LEU A 13 -12.88 20.65 47.63
C LEU A 13 -12.54 19.14 47.72
N ALA A 14 -11.32 18.65 48.01
CA ALA A 14 -10.01 19.20 48.40
C ALA A 14 -8.90 18.14 48.09
N ALA A 15 -7.74 18.48 47.52
CA ALA A 15 -6.41 18.64 48.14
C ALA A 15 -5.97 17.62 49.22
N ALA A 16 -4.87 16.90 48.95
CA ALA A 16 -3.89 16.50 49.96
C ALA A 16 -2.49 16.33 49.34
N MET A 17 -1.56 17.18 49.78
CA MET A 17 -0.12 17.10 49.57
C MET A 17 0.51 15.98 50.41
N GLY A 18 1.63 15.44 49.96
CA GLY A 18 2.54 14.64 50.78
C GLY A 18 3.94 14.61 50.16
N ALA A 19 4.76 15.60 50.51
CA ALA A 19 6.20 15.59 50.28
C ALA A 19 6.90 14.82 51.41
N MET A 20 7.94 14.06 51.08
CA MET A 20 9.00 13.71 52.04
C MET A 20 10.35 13.66 51.33
N MET A 21 11.18 14.65 51.65
CA MET A 21 12.63 14.65 51.46
C MET A 21 13.32 13.96 52.65
N LEU A 22 14.44 13.27 52.41
CA LEU A 22 15.66 13.22 53.24
C LEU A 22 16.81 12.84 52.26
N ALA A 23 17.73 13.76 51.89
CA ALA A 23 19.00 14.12 52.58
C ALA A 23 19.90 12.88 52.82
N GLY A 24 21.05 12.70 52.16
CA GLY A 24 22.33 13.44 52.18
C GLY A 24 23.44 12.45 51.77
N CYS A 25 24.71 12.74 51.48
CA CYS A 25 25.61 13.88 51.68
C CYS A 25 26.87 13.72 50.79
N GLY A 26 27.45 14.84 50.37
CA GLY A 26 28.91 15.08 50.24
C GLY A 26 29.64 14.52 48.99
N SER A 27 30.61 15.18 48.37
CA SER A 27 31.30 16.45 48.62
C SER A 27 32.27 16.78 47.46
N SER A 28 32.42 18.08 47.18
CA SER A 28 33.63 18.82 46.70
C SER A 28 34.32 18.49 45.35
N GLN A 29 34.23 19.47 44.43
CA GLN A 29 35.21 19.91 43.40
C GLN A 29 36.55 20.40 44.03
N PRO A 30 37.57 20.91 43.27
CA PRO A 30 38.17 20.54 41.97
C PRO A 30 39.73 20.62 41.96
N ALA A 31 40.42 20.14 40.91
CA ALA A 31 41.79 20.57 40.49
C ALA A 31 42.10 19.99 39.09
N GLN A 32 42.26 20.79 38.02
CA GLN A 32 43.48 21.45 37.49
C GLN A 32 44.63 20.52 37.02
N THR A 33 44.82 20.54 35.69
CA THR A 33 46.06 20.75 34.91
C THR A 33 47.31 19.91 35.21
N GLU A 34 47.82 19.19 34.19
CA GLU A 34 49.20 19.39 33.70
C GLU A 34 49.41 18.75 32.32
N ALA A 35 50.31 19.37 31.57
CA ALA A 35 50.62 19.12 30.17
C ALA A 35 51.99 18.43 30.02
N ALA A 36 52.29 18.08 28.76
CA ALA A 36 53.60 17.84 28.15
C ALA A 36 54.26 16.47 28.40
N ALA A 37 54.57 15.76 27.32
CA ALA A 37 55.86 15.89 26.66
C ALA A 37 55.89 15.13 25.33
N GLU A 38 56.47 15.80 24.34
CA GLU A 38 56.84 15.33 23.00
C GLU A 38 57.92 14.24 23.06
N THR A 39 58.04 13.43 22.00
CA THR A 39 59.31 13.40 21.25
C THR A 39 59.11 12.80 19.85
N GLU A 40 59.54 13.58 18.86
CA GLU A 40 59.76 13.26 17.45
C GLU A 40 60.97 12.34 17.25
N ALA A 41 60.96 11.60 16.13
CA ALA A 41 62.05 11.52 15.13
C ALA A 41 61.52 10.64 13.96
N ALA A 42 61.24 11.17 12.76
CA ALA A 42 62.17 11.52 11.67
C ALA A 42 63.01 10.31 11.23
N ALA A 43 63.23 9.94 9.97
CA ALA A 43 62.87 10.30 8.60
C ALA A 43 63.27 9.02 7.78
N GLU A 44 62.85 8.74 6.55
CA GLU A 44 63.37 9.29 5.29
C GLU A 44 62.70 8.55 4.11
N THR A 45 62.34 9.35 3.12
CA THR A 45 62.30 9.13 1.65
C THR A 45 62.62 7.77 1.03
N ALA A 46 61.76 7.35 0.08
CA ALA A 46 62.17 6.93 -1.26
C ALA A 46 61.01 7.07 -2.26
N ALA A 47 61.27 7.75 -3.38
CA ALA A 47 60.42 7.79 -4.57
C ALA A 47 60.85 6.69 -5.56
N GLU A 48 60.04 6.51 -6.61
CA GLU A 48 60.21 5.62 -7.79
C GLU A 48 59.52 4.25 -7.62
N SER A 49 58.44 3.91 -8.33
CA SER A 49 58.32 3.76 -9.78
C SER A 49 56.85 3.47 -10.15
N ALA A 50 56.43 3.87 -11.35
CA ALA A 50 55.12 3.60 -11.92
C ALA A 50 55.10 2.25 -12.65
N GLU A 51 54.04 1.46 -12.46
CA GLU A 51 53.36 0.68 -13.52
C GLU A 51 51.98 0.19 -12.99
N PRO A 52 50.97 0.04 -13.87
CA PRO A 52 49.57 0.14 -13.51
C PRO A 52 49.03 -1.17 -12.91
N ALA A 53 48.49 -1.10 -11.70
CA ALA A 53 47.67 -2.19 -11.18
C ALA A 53 46.30 -2.12 -11.85
N ALA A 54 46.13 -3.02 -12.82
CA ALA A 54 44.90 -3.46 -13.47
C ALA A 54 43.60 -2.90 -12.85
N GLU A 55 42.89 -2.09 -13.63
CA GLU A 55 41.44 -1.99 -13.52
C GLU A 55 40.88 -3.40 -13.73
N SER A 56 40.72 -4.17 -12.65
CA SER A 56 39.68 -5.18 -12.61
C SER A 56 38.36 -4.40 -12.60
N ARG A 57 37.87 -4.08 -13.80
CA ARG A 57 36.44 -3.95 -14.01
C ARG A 57 35.88 -5.33 -13.67
N GLU A 58 35.55 -5.55 -12.40
CA GLU A 58 34.38 -6.37 -12.10
C GLU A 58 33.32 -5.82 -13.06
N ALA A 59 32.95 -6.63 -14.05
CA ALA A 59 31.76 -6.34 -14.83
C ALA A 59 30.69 -6.05 -13.78
N ALA A 60 30.26 -4.78 -13.70
CA ALA A 60 29.22 -4.38 -12.77
C ALA A 60 28.11 -5.41 -12.97
N ALA A 61 27.80 -6.16 -11.91
CA ALA A 61 26.77 -7.18 -12.00
C ALA A 61 25.53 -6.48 -12.57
N GLU A 62 25.10 -6.91 -13.75
CA GLU A 62 23.92 -6.36 -14.41
C GLU A 62 22.79 -6.33 -13.39
N ALA A 63 22.13 -5.18 -13.25
CA ALA A 63 21.07 -5.01 -12.27
C ALA A 63 20.02 -6.11 -12.47
N ALA A 64 19.61 -6.75 -11.38
CA ALA A 64 18.57 -7.77 -11.43
C ALA A 64 17.30 -7.19 -12.07
N PRO A 65 16.54 -7.98 -12.84
CA PRO A 65 15.26 -7.51 -13.36
C PRO A 65 14.33 -7.12 -12.21
N GLU A 66 13.50 -6.11 -12.43
CA GLU A 66 12.67 -5.53 -11.38
C GLU A 66 11.18 -5.80 -11.63
N ILE A 67 10.46 -6.11 -10.56
CA ILE A 67 9.00 -6.09 -10.53
C ILE A 67 8.56 -4.88 -9.70
N LEU A 68 7.94 -3.91 -10.35
CA LEU A 68 7.30 -2.76 -9.73
C LEU A 68 5.82 -3.07 -9.48
N VAL A 69 5.44 -3.25 -8.22
CA VAL A 69 4.04 -3.44 -7.82
C VAL A 69 3.41 -2.07 -7.62
N VAL A 70 2.38 -1.78 -8.41
CA VAL A 70 1.69 -0.49 -8.42
C VAL A 70 0.29 -0.65 -7.86
N SER A 71 -0.03 0.07 -6.79
CA SER A 71 -1.36 0.05 -6.17
C SER A 71 -1.94 1.46 -6.10
N PHE A 72 -3.26 1.60 -6.06
CA PHE A 72 -3.88 2.87 -5.67
C PHE A 72 -3.33 3.36 -4.33
N GLY A 73 -3.20 2.42 -3.38
CA GLY A 73 -2.59 2.66 -2.07
C GLY A 73 -3.61 2.81 -0.96
N THR A 74 -3.14 2.75 0.29
CA THR A 74 -3.98 3.04 1.44
C THR A 74 -3.18 3.64 2.60
N SER A 75 -3.78 4.67 3.22
CA SER A 75 -3.23 5.30 4.42
C SER A 75 -3.49 4.51 5.71
N TYR A 76 -4.21 3.38 5.64
CA TYR A 76 -4.46 2.52 6.79
C TYR A 76 -3.39 1.42 6.90
N ASN A 77 -2.48 1.56 7.87
CA ASN A 77 -1.28 0.73 7.97
C ASN A 77 -1.59 -0.77 8.14
N SER A 78 -2.62 -1.11 8.93
CA SER A 78 -3.05 -2.50 9.13
C SER A 78 -3.56 -3.13 7.82
N SER A 79 -4.41 -2.41 7.08
CA SER A 79 -4.91 -2.85 5.79
C SER A 79 -3.78 -2.98 4.76
N ARG A 80 -2.94 -1.93 4.62
CA ARG A 80 -1.80 -1.92 3.69
C ARG A 80 -0.90 -3.14 3.85
N SER A 81 -0.63 -3.55 5.09
CA SER A 81 0.26 -4.68 5.36
C SER A 81 -0.33 -6.02 4.91
N ILE A 82 -1.63 -6.24 5.09
CA ILE A 82 -2.25 -7.55 4.83
C ILE A 82 -2.80 -7.67 3.41
N THR A 83 -3.12 -6.56 2.74
CA THR A 83 -3.62 -6.56 1.35
C THR A 83 -2.47 -6.36 0.38
N ILE A 84 -2.02 -5.12 0.19
CA ILE A 84 -0.94 -4.76 -0.73
C ILE A 84 0.35 -5.50 -0.35
N GLY A 85 0.73 -5.47 0.93
CA GLY A 85 1.89 -6.20 1.44
C GLY A 85 1.75 -7.72 1.30
N GLY A 86 0.53 -8.25 1.33
CA GLY A 86 0.25 -9.67 1.08
C GLY A 86 0.56 -10.06 -0.38
N ILE A 87 0.07 -9.26 -1.34
CA ILE A 87 0.36 -9.45 -2.77
C ILE A 87 1.87 -9.38 -3.02
N GLU A 88 2.53 -8.34 -2.50
CA GLU A 88 3.98 -8.17 -2.63
C GLU A 88 4.78 -9.32 -2.03
N SER A 89 4.32 -9.87 -0.90
CA SER A 89 4.97 -11.02 -0.26
C SER A 89 4.89 -12.25 -1.15
N THR A 90 3.70 -12.55 -1.68
CA THR A 90 3.51 -13.66 -2.63
C THR A 90 4.38 -13.50 -3.88
N ILE A 91 4.46 -12.29 -4.46
CA ILE A 91 5.31 -12.04 -5.63
C ILE A 91 6.79 -12.26 -5.29
N ARG A 92 7.26 -11.72 -4.15
CA ARG A 92 8.65 -11.88 -3.71
C ARG A 92 9.03 -13.34 -3.46
N GLU A 93 8.13 -14.13 -2.91
CA GLU A 93 8.34 -15.56 -2.67
C GLU A 93 8.34 -16.37 -3.97
N THR A 94 7.52 -15.96 -4.95
CA THR A 94 7.39 -16.66 -6.23
C THR A 94 8.54 -16.33 -7.19
N PHE A 95 9.04 -15.09 -7.16
CA PHE A 95 10.07 -14.57 -8.07
C PHE A 95 11.27 -14.00 -7.29
N PRO A 96 12.00 -14.83 -6.51
CA PRO A 96 13.09 -14.37 -5.66
C PRO A 96 14.29 -13.81 -6.44
N GLU A 97 14.39 -14.07 -7.74
CA GLU A 97 15.40 -13.56 -8.65
C GLU A 97 15.14 -12.12 -9.13
N TYR A 98 13.96 -11.58 -8.86
CA TYR A 98 13.58 -10.20 -9.20
C TYR A 98 13.70 -9.29 -7.98
N THR A 99 14.16 -8.06 -8.19
CA THR A 99 14.00 -7.00 -7.19
C THR A 99 12.53 -6.58 -7.15
N LEU A 100 11.91 -6.56 -5.97
CA LEU A 100 10.53 -6.08 -5.80
C LEU A 100 10.52 -4.64 -5.28
N ARG A 101 9.88 -3.73 -6.02
CA ARG A 101 9.58 -2.35 -5.61
C ARG A 101 8.09 -2.12 -5.47
N ARG A 102 7.74 -1.08 -4.72
CA ARG A 102 6.37 -0.57 -4.54
C ARG A 102 6.30 0.85 -5.08
N ALA A 103 5.22 1.17 -5.77
CA ALA A 103 4.77 2.54 -6.00
C ALA A 103 3.26 2.66 -5.75
N PHE A 104 2.81 3.86 -5.39
CA PHE A 104 1.38 4.18 -5.32
C PHE A 104 0.97 5.19 -6.41
N THR A 105 -0.28 5.11 -6.87
CA THR A 105 -0.84 6.09 -7.82
C THR A 105 -1.46 7.30 -7.10
N ALA A 106 -2.06 7.11 -5.92
CA ALA A 106 -2.76 8.19 -5.22
C ALA A 106 -1.80 9.10 -4.43
N GLN A 107 -1.45 10.26 -5.00
CA GLN A 107 -0.58 11.25 -4.36
C GLN A 107 -1.09 11.69 -2.98
N THR A 108 -2.40 11.83 -2.81
CA THR A 108 -3.00 12.19 -1.51
C THR A 108 -2.74 11.14 -0.42
N ILE A 109 -2.61 9.85 -0.78
CA ILE A 109 -2.25 8.78 0.15
C ILE A 109 -0.76 8.82 0.46
N ILE A 110 0.08 9.05 -0.55
CA ILE A 110 1.53 9.19 -0.41
C ILE A 110 1.86 10.34 0.55
N ASP A 111 1.32 11.53 0.28
CA ASP A 111 1.53 12.73 1.11
C ASP A 111 1.07 12.49 2.54
N LYS A 112 -0.11 11.89 2.72
CA LYS A 112 -0.63 11.58 4.05
C LYS A 112 0.25 10.61 4.83
N LEU A 113 0.83 9.60 4.18
CA LEU A 113 1.73 8.65 4.84
C LEU A 113 3.05 9.30 5.21
N LYS A 114 3.58 10.17 4.36
CA LYS A 114 4.78 10.94 4.63
C LYS A 114 4.58 11.91 5.80
N ASP A 115 3.50 12.68 5.77
CA ASP A 115 3.24 13.73 6.76
C ASP A 115 2.84 13.17 8.12
N ARG A 116 1.96 12.14 8.14
CA ARG A 116 1.43 11.58 9.39
C ARG A 116 2.40 10.58 10.02
N ASP A 117 3.04 9.74 9.21
CA ASP A 117 3.78 8.56 9.69
C ASP A 117 5.28 8.61 9.36
N GLY A 118 5.75 9.58 8.56
CA GLY A 118 7.14 9.60 8.08
C GLY A 118 7.46 8.49 7.06
N ILE A 119 6.44 7.83 6.51
CA ILE A 119 6.61 6.73 5.56
C ILE A 119 6.69 7.31 4.15
N VAL A 120 7.84 7.16 3.51
CA VAL A 120 8.06 7.57 2.12
C VAL A 120 7.72 6.41 1.20
N ILE A 121 6.81 6.65 0.26
CA ILE A 121 6.45 5.73 -0.81
C ILE A 121 6.56 6.53 -2.09
N ASP A 122 7.28 5.99 -3.07
CA ASP A 122 7.41 6.62 -4.37
C ASP A 122 6.04 6.62 -5.08
N ASN A 123 5.74 7.71 -5.77
CA ASN A 123 4.76 7.65 -6.85
C ASN A 123 5.34 6.89 -8.05
N VAL A 124 4.54 6.67 -9.09
CA VAL A 124 4.98 5.85 -10.23
C VAL A 124 6.15 6.51 -10.96
N GLU A 125 6.12 7.83 -11.20
CA GLU A 125 7.21 8.55 -11.89
C GLU A 125 8.52 8.47 -11.09
N GLU A 126 8.47 8.74 -9.78
CA GLU A 126 9.60 8.62 -8.86
C GLU A 126 10.19 7.20 -8.85
N ALA A 127 9.33 6.17 -8.91
CA ALA A 127 9.77 4.78 -8.94
C ALA A 127 10.43 4.42 -10.28
N LEU A 128 9.92 4.92 -11.40
CA LEU A 128 10.52 4.71 -12.72
C LEU A 128 11.87 5.41 -12.84
N ASP A 129 11.99 6.65 -12.35
CA ASP A 129 13.25 7.37 -12.30
C ASP A 129 14.28 6.65 -11.45
N ARG A 130 13.87 6.18 -10.25
CA ARG A 130 14.74 5.38 -9.38
C ARG A 130 15.22 4.10 -10.07
N ALA A 131 14.33 3.37 -10.72
CA ALA A 131 14.68 2.13 -11.43
C ALA A 131 15.70 2.40 -12.55
N ALA A 132 15.52 3.50 -13.31
CA ALA A 132 16.44 3.91 -14.35
C ALA A 132 17.82 4.32 -13.77
N ASP A 133 17.83 5.10 -12.69
CA ASP A 133 19.05 5.54 -12.00
C ASP A 133 19.85 4.37 -11.40
N GLU A 134 19.15 3.34 -10.94
CA GLU A 134 19.75 2.09 -10.46
C GLU A 134 20.20 1.14 -11.58
N GLY A 135 19.97 1.52 -12.84
CA GLY A 135 20.41 0.78 -14.02
C GLY A 135 19.57 -0.45 -14.37
N VAL A 136 18.33 -0.53 -13.88
CA VAL A 136 17.39 -1.60 -14.23
C VAL A 136 17.21 -1.65 -15.75
N LYS A 137 17.36 -2.84 -16.35
CA LYS A 137 17.20 -3.05 -17.80
C LYS A 137 15.89 -3.71 -18.18
N THR A 138 15.39 -4.60 -17.34
CA THR A 138 14.11 -5.29 -17.54
C THR A 138 13.18 -4.91 -16.39
N LEU A 139 12.11 -4.21 -16.72
CA LEU A 139 11.08 -3.76 -15.79
C LEU A 139 9.75 -4.47 -16.08
N ILE A 140 9.19 -5.11 -15.07
CA ILE A 140 7.83 -5.67 -15.10
C ILE A 140 6.97 -4.83 -14.15
N VAL A 141 5.87 -4.31 -14.63
CA VAL A 141 4.93 -3.53 -13.83
C VAL A 141 3.67 -4.36 -13.58
N GLN A 142 3.41 -4.66 -12.31
CA GLN A 142 2.23 -5.40 -11.88
C GLN A 142 1.27 -4.45 -11.16
N PRO A 143 0.20 -3.99 -11.81
CA PRO A 143 -0.84 -3.24 -11.12
C PRO A 143 -1.63 -4.17 -10.20
N THR A 144 -2.12 -3.63 -9.09
CA THR A 144 -3.10 -4.30 -8.21
C THR A 144 -4.51 -3.74 -8.43
N HIS A 145 -4.78 -3.20 -9.62
CA HIS A 145 -6.08 -2.63 -9.97
C HIS A 145 -7.09 -3.72 -10.29
N LEU A 146 -8.35 -3.48 -9.92
CA LEU A 146 -9.44 -4.40 -10.20
C LEU A 146 -9.75 -4.47 -11.71
N MET A 147 -9.65 -3.34 -12.41
CA MET A 147 -10.14 -3.17 -13.78
C MET A 147 -9.24 -2.26 -14.61
N ASN A 148 -9.43 -2.29 -15.93
CA ASN A 148 -8.84 -1.34 -16.86
C ASN A 148 -9.62 0.00 -16.84
N GLY A 149 -9.51 0.72 -15.71
CA GLY A 149 -10.09 2.05 -15.52
C GLY A 149 -9.06 3.17 -15.69
N PHE A 150 -9.45 4.40 -15.34
CA PHE A 150 -8.59 5.59 -15.47
C PHE A 150 -7.18 5.37 -14.88
N GLU A 151 -7.09 4.85 -13.65
CA GLU A 151 -5.80 4.58 -12.99
C GLU A 151 -4.87 3.62 -13.76
N TYR A 152 -5.43 2.63 -14.46
CA TYR A 152 -4.62 1.72 -15.27
C TYR A 152 -4.24 2.35 -16.61
N THR A 153 -5.14 3.10 -17.22
CA THR A 153 -4.85 3.86 -18.45
C THR A 153 -3.75 4.88 -18.21
N ASP A 154 -3.85 5.68 -17.15
CA ASP A 154 -2.85 6.69 -16.79
C ASP A 154 -1.49 6.03 -16.51
N LEU A 155 -1.47 4.91 -15.79
CA LEU A 155 -0.26 4.10 -15.57
C LEU A 155 0.34 3.63 -16.90
N LYS A 156 -0.48 3.14 -17.82
CA LYS A 156 -0.03 2.65 -19.12
C LYS A 156 0.58 3.77 -19.95
N GLU A 157 -0.09 4.91 -20.03
CA GLU A 157 0.41 6.10 -20.76
C GLU A 157 1.75 6.57 -20.17
N LEU A 158 1.85 6.68 -18.84
CA LEU A 158 3.10 7.04 -18.17
C LEU A 158 4.25 6.06 -18.47
N LEU A 159 3.95 4.75 -18.55
CA LEU A 159 4.97 3.75 -18.91
C LEU A 159 5.39 3.86 -20.37
N GLU A 160 4.47 4.15 -21.30
CA GLU A 160 4.78 4.36 -22.71
C GLU A 160 5.70 5.58 -22.90
N GLU A 161 5.50 6.65 -22.13
CA GLU A 161 6.36 7.84 -22.13
C GLU A 161 7.77 7.59 -21.57
N ASN A 162 7.91 6.58 -20.70
CA ASN A 162 9.16 6.27 -20.00
C ASN A 162 9.86 5.01 -20.50
N GLN A 163 9.32 4.33 -21.52
CA GLN A 163 9.81 3.02 -21.97
C GLN A 163 11.28 3.04 -22.43
N ASP A 164 11.74 4.15 -23.02
CA ASP A 164 13.09 4.31 -23.56
C ASP A 164 14.19 4.30 -22.47
N LYS A 165 13.80 4.38 -21.19
CA LYS A 165 14.72 4.25 -20.04
C LYS A 165 15.15 2.79 -19.80
N PHE A 166 14.45 1.82 -20.37
CA PHE A 166 14.65 0.39 -20.12
C PHE A 166 14.82 -0.37 -21.45
N ASP A 167 15.55 -1.49 -21.42
CA ASP A 167 15.68 -2.35 -22.60
C ASP A 167 14.39 -3.15 -22.86
N LYS A 168 13.65 -3.47 -21.77
CA LYS A 168 12.36 -4.15 -21.83
C LYS A 168 11.44 -3.65 -20.71
N VAL A 169 10.23 -3.26 -21.10
CA VAL A 169 9.12 -2.98 -20.17
C VAL A 169 7.96 -3.91 -20.49
N ALA A 170 7.31 -4.45 -19.47
CA ALA A 170 6.03 -5.14 -19.61
C ALA A 170 5.06 -4.66 -18.53
N LEU A 171 3.82 -4.35 -18.93
CA LEU A 171 2.72 -4.06 -18.03
C LEU A 171 1.78 -5.26 -18.00
N ALA A 172 1.48 -5.78 -16.80
CA ALA A 172 0.51 -6.84 -16.62
C ALA A 172 -0.92 -6.29 -16.63
N ASP A 173 -1.87 -7.11 -17.10
CA ASP A 173 -3.28 -6.75 -17.12
C ASP A 173 -3.88 -6.65 -15.69
N PRO A 174 -4.93 -5.82 -15.49
CA PRO A 174 -5.69 -5.75 -14.23
C PRO A 174 -6.43 -7.06 -13.92
N LEU A 175 -6.91 -7.18 -12.67
CA LEU A 175 -7.51 -8.42 -12.14
C LEU A 175 -8.69 -8.96 -12.98
N LEU A 176 -9.55 -8.10 -13.52
CA LEU A 176 -10.77 -8.51 -14.25
C LEU A 176 -10.69 -8.18 -15.74
N THR A 177 -9.95 -9.00 -16.49
CA THR A 177 -9.68 -8.78 -17.91
C THR A 177 -10.33 -9.85 -18.81
N THR A 178 -9.99 -11.12 -18.62
CA THR A 178 -10.48 -12.25 -19.42
C THR A 178 -11.63 -12.99 -18.74
N ASP A 179 -12.45 -13.75 -19.48
CA ASP A 179 -13.55 -14.52 -18.88
C ASP A 179 -13.06 -15.51 -17.82
N GLU A 180 -11.87 -16.09 -18.02
CA GLU A 180 -11.18 -16.96 -17.07
C GLU A 180 -10.85 -16.22 -15.76
N ASP A 181 -10.43 -14.95 -15.84
CA ASP A 181 -10.16 -14.13 -14.65
C ASP A 181 -11.44 -13.90 -13.84
N TYR A 182 -12.57 -13.60 -14.49
CA TYR A 182 -13.85 -13.45 -13.81
C TYR A 182 -14.26 -14.73 -13.10
N GLN A 183 -14.08 -15.88 -13.75
CA GLN A 183 -14.39 -17.19 -13.15
C GLN A 183 -13.48 -17.47 -11.95
N ALA A 184 -12.18 -17.21 -12.06
CA ALA A 184 -11.22 -17.39 -10.97
C ALA A 184 -11.54 -16.47 -9.78
N VAL A 185 -11.88 -15.21 -10.03
CA VAL A 185 -12.27 -14.26 -8.99
C VAL A 185 -13.59 -14.66 -8.33
N ALA A 186 -14.60 -15.09 -9.10
CA ALA A 186 -15.86 -15.59 -8.54
C ALA A 186 -15.63 -16.83 -7.64
N GLN A 187 -14.75 -17.75 -8.05
CA GLN A 187 -14.36 -18.89 -7.21
C GLN A 187 -13.65 -18.44 -5.93
N ALA A 188 -12.71 -17.48 -6.02
CA ALA A 188 -12.04 -16.95 -4.84
C ALA A 188 -13.01 -16.27 -3.88
N MET A 189 -13.90 -15.42 -4.40
CA MET A 189 -14.94 -14.71 -3.64
C MET A 189 -15.84 -15.69 -2.89
N THR A 190 -16.36 -16.70 -3.59
CA THR A 190 -17.27 -17.69 -3.01
C THR A 190 -16.57 -18.61 -2.01
N ALA A 191 -15.32 -18.98 -2.26
CA ALA A 191 -14.52 -19.78 -1.33
C ALA A 191 -14.28 -19.05 0.00
N VAL A 192 -13.93 -17.74 -0.04
CA VAL A 192 -13.67 -16.97 1.19
C VAL A 192 -14.94 -16.60 1.96
N THR A 193 -16.11 -16.71 1.35
CA THR A 193 -17.41 -16.47 2.01
C THR A 193 -18.25 -17.72 2.20
N ALA A 194 -17.72 -18.91 1.91
CA ALA A 194 -18.46 -20.17 1.97
C ALA A 194 -19.10 -20.45 3.35
N GLU A 195 -18.48 -19.97 4.43
CA GLU A 195 -19.03 -20.12 5.79
C GLU A 195 -20.35 -19.37 6.02
N TYR A 196 -20.64 -18.36 5.18
CA TYR A 196 -21.86 -17.55 5.26
C TYR A 196 -22.95 -18.05 4.32
N ASP A 197 -22.66 -18.97 3.41
CA ASP A 197 -23.61 -19.47 2.42
C ASP A 197 -24.54 -20.53 3.02
N ASP A 198 -25.44 -20.09 3.90
CA ASP A 198 -26.35 -20.94 4.67
C ASP A 198 -27.77 -21.04 4.08
N GLY A 199 -27.99 -20.47 2.88
CA GLY A 199 -29.30 -20.39 2.22
C GLY A 199 -30.27 -19.34 2.82
N GLU A 200 -29.90 -18.68 3.92
CA GLU A 200 -30.67 -17.61 4.56
C GLU A 200 -29.90 -16.28 4.65
N THR A 201 -28.66 -16.23 4.13
CA THR A 201 -27.78 -15.07 4.16
C THR A 201 -27.50 -14.56 2.75
N ALA A 202 -27.69 -13.25 2.55
CA ALA A 202 -27.22 -12.57 1.36
C ALA A 202 -25.76 -12.15 1.54
N ILE A 203 -24.94 -12.35 0.51
CA ILE A 203 -23.53 -11.95 0.51
C ILE A 203 -23.39 -10.83 -0.52
N VAL A 204 -22.99 -9.65 -0.05
CA VAL A 204 -22.91 -8.45 -0.87
C VAL A 204 -21.46 -8.00 -0.96
N PHE A 205 -20.96 -7.92 -2.18
CA PHE A 205 -19.67 -7.34 -2.51
C PHE A 205 -19.86 -5.89 -2.98
N MET A 206 -19.09 -4.99 -2.38
CA MET A 206 -19.14 -3.55 -2.65
C MET A 206 -17.83 -3.09 -3.28
N GLY A 207 -17.92 -2.73 -4.56
CA GLY A 207 -16.86 -2.04 -5.28
C GLY A 207 -16.89 -0.54 -5.08
N HIS A 208 -15.85 0.14 -5.54
CA HIS A 208 -15.81 1.60 -5.55
C HIS A 208 -16.85 2.16 -6.53
N GLY A 209 -16.84 1.67 -7.77
CA GLY A 209 -17.57 2.26 -8.89
C GLY A 209 -16.80 3.41 -9.55
N THR A 210 -17.02 3.61 -10.84
CA THR A 210 -16.45 4.74 -11.59
C THR A 210 -17.40 5.14 -12.72
N GLU A 211 -17.26 6.35 -13.24
CA GLU A 211 -18.02 6.84 -14.40
C GLU A 211 -17.51 6.25 -15.74
N ALA A 212 -16.34 5.59 -15.75
CA ALA A 212 -15.77 4.98 -16.94
C ALA A 212 -16.56 3.75 -17.43
N GLU A 213 -16.44 3.43 -18.73
CA GLU A 213 -17.03 2.22 -19.31
C GLU A 213 -16.54 0.93 -18.63
N SER A 214 -15.33 0.95 -18.08
CA SER A 214 -14.76 -0.17 -17.31
C SER A 214 -15.54 -0.50 -16.05
N ASN A 215 -16.43 0.38 -15.57
CA ASN A 215 -17.37 0.06 -14.49
C ASN A 215 -18.27 -1.15 -14.81
N ALA A 216 -18.43 -1.50 -16.10
CA ALA A 216 -19.14 -2.71 -16.52
C ALA A 216 -18.62 -4.01 -15.88
N VAL A 217 -17.39 -4.04 -15.34
CA VAL A 217 -16.84 -5.21 -14.63
C VAL A 217 -17.72 -5.66 -13.46
N TYR A 218 -18.40 -4.75 -12.75
CA TYR A 218 -19.24 -5.10 -11.61
C TYR A 218 -20.53 -5.81 -12.05
N GLY A 219 -21.15 -5.32 -13.13
CA GLY A 219 -22.30 -5.98 -13.75
C GLY A 219 -21.93 -7.35 -14.29
N LYS A 220 -20.81 -7.45 -15.01
CA LYS A 220 -20.31 -8.74 -15.50
C LYS A 220 -19.99 -9.72 -14.37
N MET A 221 -19.41 -9.25 -13.26
CA MET A 221 -19.17 -10.11 -12.10
C MET A 221 -20.48 -10.62 -11.47
N GLN A 222 -21.51 -9.78 -11.39
CA GLN A 222 -22.84 -10.20 -10.94
C GLN A 222 -23.41 -11.31 -11.84
N GLU A 223 -23.27 -11.19 -13.16
CA GLU A 223 -23.72 -12.18 -14.13
C GLU A 223 -22.95 -13.51 -13.99
N VAL A 224 -21.63 -13.45 -13.79
CA VAL A 224 -20.77 -14.63 -13.61
C VAL A 224 -21.15 -15.40 -12.35
N LEU A 225 -21.37 -14.70 -11.22
CA LEU A 225 -21.81 -15.32 -9.98
C LEU A 225 -23.20 -15.97 -10.14
N ALA A 226 -24.16 -15.25 -10.72
CA ALA A 226 -25.50 -15.76 -10.96
C ALA A 226 -25.50 -16.97 -11.91
N GLY A 227 -24.74 -16.90 -13.01
CA GLY A 227 -24.59 -17.98 -13.98
C GLY A 227 -23.93 -19.24 -13.40
N ALA A 228 -23.09 -19.08 -12.38
CA ALA A 228 -22.51 -20.18 -11.62
C ALA A 228 -23.43 -20.74 -10.50
N GLY A 229 -24.65 -20.20 -10.34
CA GLY A 229 -25.66 -20.67 -9.39
C GLY A 229 -25.63 -19.98 -8.03
N PHE A 230 -24.82 -18.93 -7.84
CA PHE A 230 -24.73 -18.18 -6.60
C PHE A 230 -25.82 -17.09 -6.51
N GLU A 231 -27.09 -17.50 -6.41
CA GLU A 231 -28.25 -16.60 -6.43
C GLU A 231 -28.34 -15.63 -5.24
N ASN A 232 -27.61 -15.91 -4.15
CA ASN A 232 -27.55 -15.08 -2.94
C ASN A 232 -26.35 -14.12 -2.90
N TYR A 233 -25.58 -14.04 -3.98
CA TYR A 233 -24.46 -13.13 -4.13
C TYR A 233 -24.86 -11.89 -4.92
N TYR A 234 -24.53 -10.72 -4.39
CA TYR A 234 -24.85 -9.43 -4.96
C TYR A 234 -23.60 -8.59 -5.12
N VAL A 235 -23.47 -7.90 -6.25
CA VAL A 235 -22.39 -6.94 -6.51
C VAL A 235 -23.01 -5.56 -6.69
N GLY A 236 -22.50 -4.59 -5.94
CA GLY A 236 -22.84 -3.19 -6.14
C GLY A 236 -21.64 -2.30 -5.94
N THR A 237 -21.85 -1.01 -6.10
CA THR A 237 -20.80 0.00 -6.07
C THR A 237 -21.23 1.21 -5.24
N VAL A 238 -20.25 1.96 -4.74
CA VAL A 238 -20.49 3.17 -3.94
C VAL A 238 -20.84 4.36 -4.85
N GLU A 239 -20.14 4.50 -5.98
CA GLU A 239 -20.19 5.72 -6.80
C GLU A 239 -20.83 5.53 -8.19
N ALA A 240 -21.22 4.30 -8.55
CA ALA A 240 -21.73 4.00 -9.89
C ALA A 240 -22.86 2.95 -9.86
N THR A 241 -23.06 2.25 -10.98
CA THR A 241 -24.02 1.16 -11.10
C THR A 241 -23.30 -0.20 -11.08
N PRO A 242 -23.93 -1.27 -10.55
CA PRO A 242 -25.16 -1.29 -9.76
C PRO A 242 -25.03 -0.46 -8.47
N THR A 243 -26.08 0.28 -8.13
CA THR A 243 -26.09 1.17 -6.96
C THR A 243 -26.39 0.39 -5.68
N VAL A 244 -26.18 1.02 -4.51
CA VAL A 244 -26.61 0.47 -3.23
C VAL A 244 -28.13 0.24 -3.21
N GLU A 245 -28.92 1.14 -3.80
CA GLU A 245 -30.37 1.03 -3.91
C GLU A 245 -30.79 -0.18 -4.77
N ASP A 246 -30.08 -0.45 -5.87
CA ASP A 246 -30.32 -1.62 -6.71
C ASP A 246 -30.08 -2.91 -5.93
N VAL A 247 -28.94 -3.00 -5.21
CA VAL A 247 -28.62 -4.15 -4.37
C VAL A 247 -29.64 -4.34 -3.26
N LEU A 248 -30.02 -3.28 -2.55
CA LEU A 248 -31.03 -3.35 -1.49
C LEU A 248 -32.39 -3.82 -2.03
N SER A 249 -32.76 -3.38 -3.23
CA SER A 249 -34.00 -3.80 -3.88
C SER A 249 -33.96 -5.28 -4.24
N ALA A 250 -32.87 -5.76 -4.86
CA ALA A 250 -32.68 -7.15 -5.24
C ALA A 250 -32.65 -8.11 -4.02
N VAL A 251 -31.98 -7.72 -2.94
CA VAL A 251 -31.94 -8.48 -1.68
C VAL A 251 -33.35 -8.57 -1.06
N LYS A 252 -34.12 -7.48 -1.06
CA LYS A 252 -35.49 -7.46 -0.53
C LYS A 252 -36.47 -8.24 -1.38
N GLU A 253 -36.31 -8.26 -2.70
CA GLU A 253 -37.17 -8.98 -3.63
C GLU A 253 -37.17 -10.48 -3.38
N LYS A 254 -35.98 -11.07 -3.08
CA LYS A 254 -35.92 -12.48 -2.68
C LYS A 254 -36.68 -12.73 -1.38
N GLY A 255 -36.64 -11.78 -0.44
CA GLY A 255 -37.49 -11.74 0.76
C GLY A 255 -37.26 -12.85 1.80
N THR A 256 -36.30 -13.75 1.57
CA THR A 256 -36.01 -14.91 2.44
C THR A 256 -34.82 -14.70 3.36
N TYR A 257 -33.99 -13.68 3.12
CA TYR A 257 -32.75 -13.49 3.87
C TYR A 257 -32.99 -12.97 5.29
N LYS A 258 -32.26 -13.53 6.26
CA LYS A 258 -32.25 -13.11 7.67
C LYS A 258 -31.01 -12.30 8.03
N LYS A 259 -29.95 -12.42 7.23
CA LYS A 259 -28.65 -11.77 7.44
C LYS A 259 -28.10 -11.26 6.12
N VAL A 260 -27.23 -10.26 6.23
CA VAL A 260 -26.44 -9.75 5.12
C VAL A 260 -24.99 -9.68 5.55
N VAL A 261 -24.09 -10.23 4.74
CA VAL A 261 -22.64 -10.09 4.89
C VAL A 261 -22.15 -9.10 3.85
N LEU A 262 -21.47 -8.05 4.29
CA LEU A 262 -20.88 -7.04 3.41
C LEU A 262 -19.37 -7.30 3.28
N ARG A 263 -18.87 -7.33 2.05
CA ARG A 263 -17.45 -7.51 1.73
C ARG A 263 -16.97 -6.45 0.73
N PRO A 264 -15.76 -5.91 0.89
CA PRO A 264 -15.12 -5.13 -0.15
C PRO A 264 -14.87 -5.93 -1.44
N MET A 265 -14.99 -5.27 -2.58
CA MET A 265 -14.46 -5.69 -3.88
C MET A 265 -13.59 -4.55 -4.43
N MET A 266 -12.45 -4.34 -3.77
CA MET A 266 -11.53 -3.22 -3.98
C MET A 266 -10.08 -3.70 -3.99
#